data_AF-A0A497KKV7-F1
#
_entry.id   AF-A0A497KKV7-F1
#
_cell.length_a   1.000
_cell.length_b   1.000
_cell.length_c   1.000
_cell.angle_alpha   90.00
_cell.angle_beta   90.00
_cell.angle_gamma   90.00
#
_symmetry.space_group_name_H-M   'P 1'
#
loop_
_entity.id
_entity.type
_entity.pdbx_description
1 polymer ?
#
loop_
_entity_poly.entity_id
_entity_poly.type
_entity_poly.pdbx_seq_one_letter_code
_entity_poly.pdbx_strand_id
1 'polypeptide(L)'
;MSDENTEILKEMSHKLDQLIALWKLNNRETLEKFEREIKKDKVFSKILEYADGSLSYSELSKKVADETKFAEITVKQKLSALKNKGVLITKRKGKEVYYEKSGLLD
;
A
#
# COMPACT_ATOMS: atom_id res chain seq x y z
N MET A 1 19.42 -27.71 11.48
CA MET A 1 19.23 -27.25 10.09
C MET A 1 18.03 -26.31 9.93
N SER A 2 16.89 -26.49 10.61
CA SER A 2 15.76 -25.53 10.54
C SER A 2 16.04 -24.19 11.24
N ASP A 3 16.76 -24.24 12.36
CA ASP A 3 16.88 -23.09 13.26
C ASP A 3 17.90 -22.08 12.75
N GLU A 4 19.04 -22.56 12.26
CA GLU A 4 20.09 -21.74 11.62
C GLU A 4 19.56 -21.01 10.37
N ASN A 5 18.79 -21.69 9.52
CA ASN A 5 18.14 -21.05 8.37
C ASN A 5 17.13 -19.97 8.81
N THR A 6 16.43 -20.19 9.92
CA THR A 6 15.48 -19.21 10.47
C THR A 6 16.21 -17.99 11.02
N GLU A 7 17.35 -18.17 11.67
CA GLU A 7 18.20 -17.07 12.16
C GLU A 7 18.78 -16.25 11.02
N ILE A 8 19.30 -16.90 9.98
CA ILE A 8 19.80 -16.21 8.78
C ILE A 8 18.68 -15.37 8.12
N LEU A 9 17.48 -15.94 7.98
CA LEU A 9 16.33 -15.19 7.44
C LEU A 9 15.97 -13.98 8.29
N LYS A 10 16.01 -14.10 9.63
CA LYS A 10 15.78 -12.96 10.53
C LYS A 10 16.84 -11.89 10.38
N GLU A 11 18.11 -12.28 10.27
CA GLU A 11 19.21 -11.32 10.07
C GLU A 11 19.07 -10.60 8.73
N MET A 12 18.73 -11.33 7.66
CA MET A 12 18.46 -10.76 6.35
C MET A 12 17.28 -9.78 6.38
N SER A 13 16.15 -10.16 7.00
CA SER A 13 15.01 -9.27 7.20
C SER A 13 15.41 -8.00 7.94
N HIS A 14 16.21 -8.12 9.01
CA HIS A 14 16.66 -6.96 9.77
C HIS A 14 17.54 -6.01 8.94
N LYS A 15 18.50 -6.54 8.17
CA LYS A 15 19.34 -5.71 7.28
C LYS A 15 18.50 -5.05 6.18
N LEU A 16 17.48 -5.73 5.65
CA LEU A 16 16.56 -5.16 4.68
C LEU A 16 15.73 -4.02 5.29
N ASP A 17 15.25 -4.16 6.52
CA ASP A 17 14.54 -3.10 7.24
C ASP A 17 15.44 -1.87 7.45
N GLN A 18 16.72 -2.09 7.78
CA GLN A 18 17.71 -1.00 7.89
C GLN A 18 17.92 -0.28 6.55
N LEU A 19 18.02 -1.01 5.45
CA LEU A 19 18.12 -0.42 4.12
C LEU A 19 16.86 0.40 3.79
N ILE A 20 15.67 -0.14 4.04
CA ILE A 20 14.40 0.57 3.82
C ILE A 20 14.39 1.88 4.63
N ALA A 21 14.81 1.84 5.90
CA ALA A 21 14.87 3.02 6.75
C ALA A 21 15.82 4.10 6.20
N LEU A 22 17.04 3.71 5.78
CA LEU A 22 17.99 4.64 5.17
C LEU A 22 17.45 5.26 3.87
N TRP A 23 16.78 4.46 3.04
CA TRP A 23 16.16 4.93 1.81
C TRP A 23 15.00 5.89 2.07
N LYS A 24 14.14 5.61 3.06
CA LYS A 24 13.08 6.53 3.51
C LYS A 24 13.68 7.86 3.97
N LEU A 25 14.77 7.81 4.74
CA LEU A 25 15.44 9.01 5.27
C LEU A 25 16.04 9.86 4.15
N ASN A 26 16.71 9.23 3.18
CA ASN A 26 17.26 9.90 2.01
C ASN A 26 16.18 10.53 1.11
N ASN A 27 14.97 9.95 1.08
CA ASN A 27 13.86 10.40 0.25
C ASN A 27 12.74 11.11 1.03
N ARG A 28 13.02 11.55 2.26
CA ARG A 28 12.02 12.05 3.20
C ARG A 28 11.15 13.16 2.62
N GLU A 29 11.75 14.16 1.98
CA GLU A 29 10.99 15.29 1.41
C GLU A 29 10.02 14.84 0.31
N THR A 30 10.44 13.91 -0.53
CA THR A 30 9.61 13.35 -1.61
C THR A 30 8.45 12.56 -1.03
N LEU A 31 8.71 11.74 -0.01
CA LEU A 31 7.67 11.00 0.71
C LEU A 31 6.67 11.93 1.39
N GLU A 32 7.12 12.96 2.09
CA GLU A 32 6.25 13.94 2.75
C GLU A 32 5.41 14.75 1.75
N LYS A 33 5.99 15.16 0.60
CA LYS A 33 5.24 15.82 -0.48
C LYS A 33 4.12 14.92 -0.98
N PHE A 34 4.44 13.66 -1.23
CA PHE A 34 3.48 12.69 -1.72
C PHE A 34 2.39 12.35 -0.68
N GLU A 35 2.75 12.24 0.59
CA GLU A 35 1.79 12.04 1.68
C GLU A 35 0.81 13.23 1.78
N ARG A 36 1.32 14.47 1.62
CA ARG A 36 0.46 15.67 1.56
C ARG A 36 -0.49 15.64 0.36
N GLU A 37 -0.06 15.17 -0.80
CA GLU A 37 -0.92 15.01 -1.97
C GLU A 37 -2.02 13.97 -1.72
N ILE A 38 -1.68 12.82 -1.13
CA ILE A 38 -2.62 11.78 -0.74
C ILE A 38 -3.68 12.32 0.23
N LYS A 39 -3.26 13.06 1.27
CA LYS A 39 -4.15 13.61 2.30
C LYS A 39 -5.12 14.66 1.75
N LYS A 40 -4.74 15.40 0.71
CA LYS A 40 -5.62 16.36 0.04
C LYS A 40 -6.70 15.68 -0.81
N ASP A 41 -6.46 14.45 -1.22
CA ASP A 41 -7.35 13.71 -2.09
C ASP A 41 -8.27 12.79 -1.28
N LYS A 42 -9.56 13.12 -1.29
CA LYS A 42 -10.60 12.35 -0.58
C LYS A 42 -10.64 10.88 -1.00
N VAL A 43 -10.38 10.58 -2.28
CA VAL A 43 -10.43 9.21 -2.80
C VAL A 43 -9.18 8.43 -2.37
N PHE A 44 -7.98 9.02 -2.45
CA PHE A 44 -6.77 8.34 -1.95
C PHE A 44 -6.87 8.06 -0.46
N SER A 45 -7.31 9.03 0.33
CA SER A 45 -7.47 8.86 1.77
C SER A 45 -8.42 7.70 2.10
N LYS A 46 -9.57 7.62 1.41
CA LYS A 46 -10.54 6.53 1.61
C LYS A 46 -10.05 5.16 1.12
N ILE A 47 -9.27 5.12 0.04
CA ILE A 47 -8.62 3.87 -0.40
C ILE A 47 -7.69 3.35 0.70
N LEU A 48 -6.86 4.20 1.29
CA LEU A 48 -5.89 3.78 2.32
C LEU A 48 -6.55 3.37 3.65
N GLU A 49 -7.73 3.91 3.95
CA GLU A 49 -8.54 3.50 5.09
C GLU A 49 -9.05 2.06 4.95
N TYR A 50 -9.46 1.65 3.74
CA TYR A 50 -10.05 0.33 3.48
C TYR A 50 -9.09 -0.71 2.88
N ALA A 51 -7.86 -0.33 2.52
CA ALA A 51 -6.87 -1.23 1.95
C ALA A 51 -6.08 -2.00 3.04
N ASP A 52 -6.78 -2.86 3.78
CA ASP A 52 -6.23 -3.76 4.81
C ASP A 52 -6.17 -5.23 4.35
N GLY A 53 -6.49 -5.49 3.07
CA GLY A 53 -6.54 -6.84 2.51
C GLY A 53 -7.79 -7.66 2.87
N SER A 54 -8.80 -7.03 3.51
CA SER A 54 -10.10 -7.65 3.78
C SER A 54 -11.04 -7.60 2.58
N LEU A 55 -10.97 -6.54 1.76
CA LEU A 55 -11.81 -6.34 0.57
C LEU A 55 -11.09 -6.71 -0.72
N SER A 56 -11.80 -7.39 -1.62
CA SER A 56 -11.33 -7.57 -2.99
C SER A 56 -11.27 -6.23 -3.73
N TYR A 57 -10.52 -6.17 -4.83
CA TYR A 57 -10.41 -4.99 -5.68
C TYR A 57 -11.77 -4.43 -6.12
N SER A 58 -12.70 -5.31 -6.50
CA SER A 58 -14.04 -4.92 -6.93
C SER A 58 -14.84 -4.33 -5.78
N GLU A 59 -14.81 -4.95 -4.60
CA GLU A 59 -15.52 -4.46 -3.41
C GLU A 59 -14.93 -3.14 -2.91
N LEU A 60 -13.60 -3.04 -2.84
CA LEU A 60 -12.89 -1.83 -2.42
C LEU A 60 -13.21 -0.66 -3.34
N SER A 61 -13.14 -0.87 -4.67
CA SER A 61 -13.41 0.19 -5.64
C SER A 61 -14.86 0.67 -5.58
N LYS A 62 -15.82 -0.25 -5.43
CA LYS A 62 -17.25 0.08 -5.29
C LYS A 62 -17.53 0.83 -3.98
N LYS A 63 -17.04 0.32 -2.85
CA LYS A 63 -17.24 0.93 -1.52
C LYS A 63 -16.71 2.36 -1.47
N VAL A 64 -15.49 2.58 -1.97
CA VAL A 64 -14.90 3.92 -2.01
C VAL A 64 -15.67 4.83 -2.96
N ALA A 65 -16.15 4.35 -4.11
CA ALA A 65 -16.96 5.15 -5.03
C ALA A 65 -18.27 5.62 -4.36
N ASP A 66 -18.96 4.71 -3.66
CA ASP A 66 -20.23 4.99 -2.99
C ASP A 66 -20.10 6.02 -1.86
N GLU A 67 -19.02 5.96 -1.08
CA GLU A 67 -18.74 6.90 0.03
C GLU A 67 -18.21 8.25 -0.46
N THR A 68 -17.37 8.25 -1.49
CA THR A 68 -16.75 9.48 -1.98
C THR A 68 -17.65 10.22 -2.97
N LYS A 69 -18.68 9.55 -3.53
CA LYS A 69 -19.54 10.02 -4.62
C LYS A 69 -18.80 10.27 -5.94
N PHE A 70 -17.65 9.60 -6.13
CA PHE A 70 -16.90 9.60 -7.38
C PHE A 70 -17.28 8.39 -8.23
N ALA A 71 -17.05 8.48 -9.54
CA ALA A 71 -17.22 7.34 -10.44
C ALA A 71 -16.23 6.21 -10.09
N GLU A 72 -16.69 4.97 -10.15
CA GLU A 72 -15.87 3.79 -9.84
C GLU A 72 -14.61 3.71 -10.72
N ILE A 73 -14.68 4.16 -11.98
CA ILE A 73 -13.52 4.23 -12.88
C ILE A 73 -12.42 5.16 -12.33
N THR A 74 -12.79 6.29 -11.72
CA THR A 74 -11.84 7.23 -11.09
C THR A 74 -11.17 6.59 -9.89
N VAL A 75 -11.92 5.83 -9.08
CA VAL A 75 -11.36 5.08 -7.94
C VAL A 75 -10.38 4.01 -8.43
N LYS A 76 -10.72 3.26 -9.49
CA LYS A 76 -9.85 2.24 -10.09
C LYS A 76 -8.54 2.82 -10.63
N GLN A 77 -8.60 3.99 -11.27
CA GLN A 77 -7.41 4.73 -11.71
C GLN A 77 -6.53 5.12 -10.52
N LYS A 78 -7.14 5.59 -9.43
CA LYS A 78 -6.40 5.97 -8.22
C LYS A 78 -5.81 4.79 -7.47
N LEU A 79 -6.51 3.65 -7.41
CA LEU A 79 -5.95 2.38 -6.91
C LEU A 79 -4.70 1.98 -7.68
N SER A 80 -4.77 2.02 -9.02
CA SER A 80 -3.62 1.75 -9.88
C SER A 80 -2.47 2.73 -9.65
N ALA A 81 -2.76 4.02 -9.46
CA ALA A 81 -1.76 5.02 -9.16
C ALA A 81 -1.05 4.76 -7.82
N LEU A 82 -1.79 4.44 -6.75
CA LEU A 82 -1.22 4.11 -5.44
C LEU A 82 -0.39 2.82 -5.49
N LYS A 83 -0.83 1.82 -6.25
CA LYS A 83 -0.05 0.59 -6.51
C LYS A 83 1.25 0.89 -7.23
N ASN A 84 1.20 1.66 -8.32
CA ASN A 84 2.38 2.00 -9.13
C ASN A 84 3.39 2.82 -8.33
N LYS A 85 2.93 3.62 -7.36
CA LYS A 85 3.78 4.37 -6.43
C LYS A 85 4.26 3.55 -5.23
N GLY A 86 3.92 2.26 -5.16
CA GLY A 86 4.37 1.37 -4.10
C GLY A 86 3.73 1.60 -2.73
N VAL A 87 2.62 2.35 -2.65
CA VAL A 87 1.86 2.55 -1.40
C VAL A 87 0.96 1.37 -1.10
N LEU A 88 0.47 0.74 -2.16
CA LEU A 88 -0.33 -0.47 -2.07
C LEU A 88 0.42 -1.63 -2.71
N ILE A 89 0.33 -2.79 -2.08
CA ILE A 89 0.72 -4.06 -2.66
C ILE A 89 -0.52 -4.89 -2.94
N THR A 90 -0.39 -5.83 -3.87
CA THR A 90 -1.48 -6.73 -4.26
C THR A 90 -1.24 -8.12 -3.72
N LYS A 91 -2.25 -8.68 -3.06
CA LYS A 91 -2.26 -10.06 -2.60
C LYS A 91 -3.33 -10.84 -3.36
N ARG A 92 -2.95 -11.95 -3.98
CA ARG A 92 -3.88 -12.82 -4.70
C ARG A 92 -4.36 -13.92 -3.77
N LYS A 93 -5.67 -14.08 -3.64
CA LYS A 93 -6.31 -15.21 -2.95
C LYS A 93 -7.25 -15.89 -3.94
N GLY A 94 -6.83 -17.03 -4.48
CA GLY A 94 -7.54 -17.72 -5.55
C GLY A 94 -7.66 -16.88 -6.82
N LYS A 95 -8.91 -16.63 -7.25
CA LYS A 95 -9.19 -15.83 -8.46
C LYS A 95 -9.26 -14.32 -8.20
N GLU A 96 -9.26 -13.90 -6.94
CA GLU A 96 -9.46 -12.51 -6.55
C GLU A 96 -8.15 -11.82 -6.15
N VAL A 97 -8.14 -10.50 -6.34
CA VAL A 97 -7.02 -9.61 -6.02
C VAL A 97 -7.44 -8.68 -4.89
N TYR A 98 -6.60 -8.58 -3.87
CA TYR A 98 -6.79 -7.76 -2.69
C TYR A 98 -5.68 -6.71 -2.65
N TYR A 99 -5.99 -5.54 -2.11
CA TYR A 99 -5.01 -4.48 -1.89
C TYR A 99 -4.76 -4.31 -0.39
N GLU A 100 -3.49 -4.24 -0.02
CA GLU A 100 -3.03 -3.97 1.34
C GLU A 100 -1.96 -2.86 1.30
N LYS A 101 -1.88 -2.08 2.38
CA LYS A 101 -0.83 -1.06 2.54
C LYS A 101 0.55 -1.72 2.56
N SER A 102 1.51 -1.11 1.89
CA SER A 102 2.89 -1.62 1.79
C SER A 102 3.76 -1.32 3.01
N GLY A 103 3.32 -0.43 3.90
CA GLY A 103 4.16 0.13 4.96
C GLY A 103 5.14 1.22 4.49
N LEU A 104 5.09 1.64 3.22
CA LEU A 104 5.97 2.69 2.69
C LEU A 104 5.77 4.04 3.41
N LEU A 105 4.54 4.34 3.80
CA LEU A 105 4.16 5.59 4.48
C LEU A 105 4.03 5.45 6.01
N ASP A 106 4.32 4.26 6.55
CA ASP A 106 4.34 3.99 7.99
C ASP A 106 5.70 4.38 8.61
#